data_AF-A0A975K978-F1
#
_entry.id   AF-A0A975K978-F1
#
_cell.length_a   1.000
_cell.length_b   1.000
_cell.length_c   1.000
_cell.angle_alpha   90.00
_cell.angle_beta   90.00
_cell.angle_gamma   90.00
#
_symmetry.space_group_name_H-M   'P 1'
#
loop_
_entity.id
_entity.type
_entity.pdbx_description
1 polymer ?
#
loop_
_entity_poly.entity_id
_entity_poly.type
_entity_poly.pdbx_seq_one_letter_code
_entity_poly.pdbx_strand_id
1 'polypeptide(L)' 'MTDHTRTAHRALLERARAALAADCEAPADRAEIIADLDAAIERIDRTPVPWSIPVYLATIGHGHGTTVLAAVSLDL' A
#
# COMPACT_ATOMS: atom_id res chain seq x y z
N MET A 1 -13.41 5.47 4.59
CA MET A 1 -12.60 5.59 3.38
C MET A 1 -11.52 4.53 3.52
N THR A 2 -11.59 3.45 2.74
CA THR A 2 -10.62 2.35 2.85
C THR A 2 -9.26 2.88 2.41
N ASP A 3 -8.27 2.80 3.27
CA ASP A 3 -6.95 3.38 3.01
C ASP A 3 -6.27 2.56 1.90
N HIS A 4 -6.23 3.10 0.68
CA HIS A 4 -5.58 2.47 -0.48
C HIS A 4 -4.09 2.86 -0.55
N THR A 5 -3.42 2.82 0.60
CA THR A 5 -1.98 3.06 0.69
C THR A 5 -1.22 1.82 0.24
N ARG A 6 0.02 2.01 -0.24
CA ARG A 6 0.93 0.92 -0.60
C ARG A 6 1.06 -0.09 0.55
N THR A 7 1.24 0.42 1.76
CA THR A 7 1.40 -0.36 3.00
C THR A 7 0.18 -1.22 3.30
N ALA A 8 -1.04 -0.66 3.19
CA ALA A 8 -2.27 -1.42 3.40
C ALA A 8 -2.45 -2.53 2.34
N HIS A 9 -2.08 -2.27 1.09
CA HIS A 9 -2.15 -3.26 0.02
C HIS A 9 -1.13 -4.39 0.22
N ARG A 10 0.10 -4.06 0.61
CA ARG A 10 1.13 -5.05 0.98
C ARG A 10 0.66 -5.94 2.14
N ALA A 11 0.18 -5.35 3.22
CA ALA A 11 -0.32 -6.08 4.39
C ALA A 11 -1.53 -6.99 4.05
N LEU A 12 -2.32 -6.65 3.03
CA LEU A 12 -3.38 -7.52 2.52
C LEU A 12 -2.80 -8.74 1.80
N LEU A 13 -1.83 -8.56 0.90
CA LEU A 13 -1.18 -9.66 0.18
C LEU A 13 -0.44 -10.61 1.12
N GLU A 14 0.28 -10.07 2.12
CA GLU A 14 0.99 -10.87 3.12
C GLU A 14 0.02 -11.75 3.93
N ARG A 15 -1.14 -11.21 4.33
CA ARG A 15 -2.19 -11.98 5.01
C ARG A 15 -2.80 -13.04 4.09
N ALA A 16 -3.06 -12.72 2.83
CA ALA A 16 -3.59 -13.68 1.86
C ALA A 16 -2.62 -14.85 1.64
N ARG A 17 -1.34 -14.55 1.49
CA ARG A 17 -0.26 -15.54 1.38
C ARG A 17 -0.19 -16.43 2.62
N ALA A 18 -0.20 -15.84 3.81
CA ALA A 18 -0.14 -16.58 5.06
C ALA A 18 -1.36 -17.50 5.26
N ALA A 19 -2.56 -17.00 4.93
CA ALA A 19 -3.78 -17.80 4.99
C ALA A 19 -3.72 -19.00 4.03
N LEU A 20 -3.27 -18.77 2.79
CA LEU A 20 -3.14 -19.83 1.79
C LEU A 20 -2.02 -20.84 2.14
N ALA A 21 -0.96 -20.39 2.81
CA ALA A 21 0.12 -21.23 3.33
C ALA A 21 -0.29 -22.06 4.56
N ALA A 22 -1.34 -21.65 5.29
CA ALA A 22 -1.89 -22.38 6.43
C ALA A 22 -3.04 -23.33 6.06
N ASP A 23 -3.65 -23.16 4.87
CA ASP A 23 -4.80 -23.94 4.45
C ASP A 23 -4.39 -25.38 4.04
N CYS A 24 -5.09 -26.35 4.61
CA CYS A 24 -4.76 -27.79 4.54
C CYS A 24 -5.52 -28.51 3.40
N GLU A 25 -6.59 -27.89 2.87
CA GLU A 25 -7.46 -28.38 1.78
C GLU A 25 -7.21 -27.63 0.46
N ALA A 26 -6.03 -27.02 0.34
CA ALA A 26 -5.73 -26.13 -0.78
C ALA A 26 -5.62 -26.88 -2.14
N PRO A 27 -6.12 -26.29 -3.23
CA PRO A 27 -6.11 -26.90 -4.56
C PRO A 27 -4.69 -27.12 -5.10
N ALA A 28 -4.55 -27.98 -6.13
CA ALA A 28 -3.27 -28.33 -6.75
C ALA A 28 -2.42 -27.10 -7.15
N ASP A 29 -3.09 -25.99 -7.49
CA ASP A 29 -2.48 -24.76 -7.99
C ASP A 29 -1.99 -23.82 -6.87
N ARG A 30 -2.09 -24.25 -5.60
CA ARG A 30 -1.69 -23.46 -4.43
C ARG A 30 -0.25 -22.95 -4.52
N ALA A 31 0.68 -23.79 -4.98
CA ALA A 31 2.07 -23.40 -5.10
C ALA A 31 2.26 -22.25 -6.11
N GLU A 32 1.49 -22.28 -7.21
CA GLU A 32 1.48 -21.23 -8.23
C GLU A 32 0.86 -19.93 -7.68
N ILE A 33 -0.27 -20.02 -6.97
CA ILE A 33 -0.91 -18.85 -6.36
C ILE A 33 -0.02 -18.22 -5.28
N ILE A 34 0.68 -19.01 -4.47
CA ILE A 34 1.66 -18.49 -3.50
C ILE A 34 2.83 -17.78 -4.23
N ALA A 35 3.33 -18.37 -5.32
CA ALA A 35 4.39 -17.75 -6.13
C ALA A 35 3.94 -16.42 -6.77
N ASP A 36 2.70 -16.34 -7.25
CA ASP A 36 2.11 -15.12 -7.78
C ASP A 36 1.96 -14.03 -6.71
N LEU A 37 1.55 -14.42 -5.49
CA LEU A 37 1.48 -13.50 -4.36
C LEU A 37 2.87 -12.99 -3.94
N ASP A 38 3.88 -13.85 -3.93
CA ASP A 38 5.27 -13.46 -3.67
C ASP A 38 5.79 -12.47 -4.74
N ALA A 39 5.53 -12.75 -6.02
CA ALA A 39 5.88 -11.85 -7.11
C ALA A 39 5.14 -10.51 -7.02
N ALA A 40 3.87 -10.51 -6.61
CA ALA A 40 3.08 -9.30 -6.42
C ALA A 40 3.62 -8.43 -5.25
N ILE A 41 4.01 -9.06 -4.14
CA ILE A 41 4.63 -8.37 -3.00
C ILE A 41 5.96 -7.73 -3.41
N GLU A 42 6.84 -8.44 -4.12
CA GLU A 42 8.10 -7.85 -4.62
C GLU A 42 7.86 -6.68 -5.59
N ARG A 43 6.82 -6.77 -6.42
CA ARG A 43 6.54 -5.80 -7.46
C ARG A 43 5.92 -4.51 -6.91
N ILE A 44 5.25 -4.56 -5.75
CA ILE A 44 4.70 -3.39 -5.06
C ILE A 44 5.77 -2.35 -4.73
N ASP A 45 6.96 -2.80 -4.31
CA ASP A 45 8.06 -1.93 -3.92
C ASP A 45 8.77 -1.34 -5.15
N ARG A 46 8.74 -2.07 -6.28
CA ARG A 46 9.43 -1.70 -7.52
C ARG A 46 8.58 -0.90 -8.52
N THR A 47 7.26 -0.87 -8.35
CA THR A 47 6.35 -0.25 -9.32
C THR A 47 5.82 1.09 -8.82
N PRO A 48 5.99 2.19 -9.58
CA PRO A 48 5.29 3.43 -9.33
C PRO A 48 3.82 3.27 -9.75
N VAL A 49 3.00 2.72 -8.86
CA VAL A 49 1.53 2.72 -8.99
C VAL A 49 1.02 4.04 -8.38
N PRO A 50 -0.08 4.63 -8.88
CA PRO A 50 -0.71 5.80 -8.27
C PRO A 50 -1.37 5.42 -6.93
N TRP A 51 -0.55 5.14 -5.92
CA TRP A 51 -1.00 4.96 -4.55
C TRP A 51 -1.49 6.29 -4.00
N SER A 52 -2.58 6.26 -3.24
CA SER A 52 -2.97 7.44 -2.47
C SER A 52 -1.88 7.71 -1.44
N ILE A 53 -1.31 8.92 -1.47
CA ILE A 53 -0.31 9.37 -0.50
C ILE A 53 -0.95 10.34 0.50
N PRO A 54 -0.60 10.26 1.80
CA PRO A 54 -1.02 11.26 2.77
C PRO A 54 -0.46 12.64 2.39
N VAL A 55 -1.35 13.62 2.23
CA VAL A 55 -1.01 15.03 2.03
C VAL A 55 -1.45 15.81 3.26
N TYR A 56 -0.49 16.37 3.97
CA TYR A 56 -0.73 17.23 5.12
C TYR A 56 -0.71 18.68 4.65
N LEU A 57 -1.82 19.38 4.85
CA LEU A 57 -1.99 20.78 4.47
C LEU A 57 -2.05 21.66 5.72
N ALA A 58 -1.22 22.70 5.75
CA ALA A 58 -1.28 23.76 6.75
C ALA A 58 -1.41 25.11 6.06
N THR A 59 -2.32 25.94 6.55
CA THR A 59 -2.52 27.30 6.04
C THR A 59 -2.20 28.31 7.12
N ILE A 60 -1.33 29.26 6.83
CA ILE A 60 -0.96 30.35 7.73
C ILE A 60 -1.48 31.65 7.12
N GLY A 61 -2.35 32.35 7.85
CA GLY A 61 -2.86 33.66 7.47
C GLY A 61 -1.97 34.78 8.01
N HIS A 62 -1.77 35.83 7.21
CA HIS A 62 -1.01 37.03 7.54
C HIS A 62 -1.86 38.21 7.10
N GLY A 63 -1.65 39.40 7.70
CA GLY A 63 -2.42 40.60 7.33
C GLY A 63 -2.34 41.00 5.86
N HIS A 64 -1.39 40.45 5.09
CA HIS A 64 -1.19 40.72 3.66
C HIS A 64 -1.38 39.48 2.76
N GLY A 65 -1.77 38.32 3.28
CA GLY A 65 -1.95 37.12 2.45
C GLY A 65 -2.00 35.79 3.20
N THR A 66 -2.08 34.68 2.45
CA THR A 66 -2.12 33.32 3.00
C THR A 66 -0.96 32.49 2.44
N THR A 67 -0.24 31.81 3.32
CA THR A 67 0.80 30.82 2.97
C THR A 67 0.21 29.45 3.12
N VAL A 68 0.38 28.61 2.11
CA VAL A 68 -0.05 27.21 2.11
C VAL A 68 1.20 26.35 2.14
N LEU A 69 1.33 25.50 3.16
CA LEU A 69 2.33 24.45 3.24
C LEU A 69 1.66 23.11 2.94
N ALA A 70 2.26 22.35 2.03
CA ALA A 70 1.89 20.97 1.77
C ALA A 70 3.09 20.07 2.06
N ALA A 71 2.88 19.05 2.87
CA ALA A 71 3.86 18.00 3.11
C ALA A 71 3.28 16.66 2.66
N VAL A 72 4.12 15.82 2.06
CA VAL A 72 3.77 14.46 1.65
C VAL A 72 4.53 13.48 2.52
N SER A 73 3.85 12.43 2.99
CA SER A 73 4.53 11.27 3.57
C SER A 73 4.64 10.21 2.50
N LEU A 74 5.87 9.88 2.13
CA LEU A 74 6.15 8.71 1.31
C LEU A 74 6.41 7.57 2.30
N ASP A 75 5.53 6.58 2.32
CA ASP A 75 5.84 5.28 2.93
C ASP A 75 7.01 4.71 2.11
N LEU A 76 8.24 4.91 2.61
CA LEU A 76 9.49 4.36 2.09
C LEU A 76 9.68 2.93 2.62
#